data_AF-A0A940E721-F1
#
_entry.id   AF-A0A940E721-F1
#
_cell.length_a   1.000
_cell.length_b   1.000
_cell.length_c   1.000
_cell.angle_alpha   90.00
_cell.angle_beta   90.00
_cell.angle_gamma   90.00
#
_symmetry.space_group_name_H-M   'P 1'
#
loop_
_entity.id
_entity.type
_entity.pdbx_description
1 polymer ?
#
loop_
_entity_poly.entity_id
_entity_poly.type
_entity_poly.pdbx_seq_one_letter_code
_entity_poly.pdbx_strand_id
1 'polypeptide(L)' 'MLEEKRKDLDSEKQKQLLRKLVEDLSKQQIDLYYQPTSEIAAFLEKQIESGESLLAEDRALLRRLSRRDIEVLLSLH' A
#
# COMPACT_ATOMS: atom_id res chain seq x y z
N MET A 1 -9.60 13.41 -20.45
CA MET A 1 -10.81 12.66 -20.00
C MET A 1 -10.60 11.16 -19.79
N LEU A 2 -10.15 10.36 -20.78
CA LEU A 2 -9.94 8.90 -20.57
C LEU A 2 -8.73 8.57 -19.69
N GLU A 3 -7.63 9.33 -19.83
CA GLU A 3 -6.41 9.13 -19.03
C GLU A 3 -6.59 9.56 -17.58
N GLU A 4 -7.31 10.65 -17.33
CA GLU A 4 -7.65 11.12 -15.98
C GLU A 4 -8.48 10.07 -15.23
N LYS A 5 -9.52 9.52 -15.86
CA LYS A 5 -10.32 8.44 -15.27
C LYS A 5 -9.51 7.20 -14.92
N ARG A 6 -8.50 6.84 -15.73
CA ARG A 6 -7.61 5.70 -15.43
C ARG A 6 -6.73 5.99 -14.22
N LYS A 7 -6.19 7.21 -14.12
CA LYS A 7 -5.36 7.62 -12.98
C LYS A 7 -6.14 7.59 -11.66
N ASP A 8 -7.40 8.02 -11.70
CA ASP A 8 -8.29 7.96 -10.53
C ASP A 8 -8.58 6.51 -10.12
N LEU A 9 -8.89 5.64 -11.09
CA LEU A 9 -9.12 4.21 -10.85
C LEU A 9 -7.88 3.50 -10.27
N ASP A 10 -6.70 3.78 -10.82
CA ASP A 10 -5.43 3.24 -10.33
C ASP A 10 -5.19 3.70 -8.89
N SER A 11 -5.47 4.97 -8.58
CA SER A 11 -5.30 5.54 -7.24
C SER A 11 -6.24 4.90 -6.21
N GLU A 12 -7.51 4.67 -6.57
CA GLU A 12 -8.46 3.98 -5.70
C GLU A 12 -8.09 2.52 -5.49
N LYS A 13 -7.65 1.82 -6.55
CA LYS A 13 -7.17 0.43 -6.44
C LYS A 13 -5.91 0.35 -5.55
N GLN A 14 -4.98 1.29 -5.67
CA GLN A 14 -3.81 1.40 -4.79
C GLN A 14 -4.20 1.55 -3.31
N LYS A 15 -5.16 2.45 -3.00
CA LYS A 15 -5.66 2.63 -1.63
C LYS A 15 -6.27 1.34 -1.08
N GLN A 16 -7.10 0.66 -1.87
CA GLN A 16 -7.74 -0.59 -1.44
C GLN A 16 -6.70 -1.69 -1.17
N LEU A 17 -5.70 -1.82 -2.03
CA LEU A 17 -4.63 -2.80 -1.85
C LEU A 17 -3.78 -2.51 -0.61
N LEU A 18 -3.40 -1.24 -0.39
CA LEU A 18 -2.65 -0.85 0.82
C LEU A 18 -3.43 -1.12 2.10
N ARG A 19 -4.74 -0.81 2.12
CA ARG A 19 -5.60 -1.13 3.28
C ARG A 19 -5.62 -2.62 3.58
N LYS A 20 -5.77 -3.46 2.54
CA LYS A 20 -5.75 -4.91 2.69
C LYS A 20 -4.40 -5.41 3.25
N LEU A 21 -3.28 -4.87 2.76
CA LEU A 21 -1.97 -5.22 3.28
C LEU A 21 -1.79 -4.82 4.75
N VAL A 22 -2.28 -3.64 5.15
CA VAL A 22 -2.26 -3.21 6.56
C VAL A 22 -3.15 -4.10 7.43
N GLU A 23 -4.33 -4.49 6.96
CA GLU A 23 -5.22 -5.42 7.67
C GLU A 23 -4.58 -6.81 7.83
N ASP A 24 -3.89 -7.31 6.81
CA ASP A 24 -3.20 -8.59 6.90
C ASP A 24 -1.97 -8.49 7.81
N LEU A 25 -1.27 -7.36 7.80
CA LEU A 25 -0.17 -7.08 8.71
C LEU A 25 -0.64 -6.97 10.16
N SER A 26 -1.80 -6.34 10.42
CA SER A 26 -2.33 -6.19 11.78
C SER A 26 -2.81 -7.52 12.38
N LYS A 27 -3.24 -8.47 11.54
CA LYS A 27 -3.53 -9.85 11.98
C LYS A 27 -2.25 -10.61 12.35
N GLN A 28 -1.12 -10.30 11.72
CA GLN A 28 0.15 -10.98 11.95
C GLN A 28 0.95 -10.34 13.10
N GLN A 29 0.82 -9.03 13.29
CA GLN A 29 1.54 -8.26 14.31
C GLN A 29 0.57 -7.40 15.12
N ILE A 30 0.32 -7.84 16.36
CA ILE A 30 -0.54 -7.12 17.31
C ILE A 30 0.02 -5.72 17.62
N ASP A 31 1.35 -5.57 17.59
CA ASP A 31 2.04 -4.32 17.90
C ASP A 31 1.95 -3.27 16.78
N LEU A 32 1.44 -3.63 15.60
CA LEU A 32 1.32 -2.72 14.45
C LEU A 32 0.53 -1.46 14.79
N TYR A 33 -0.48 -1.58 15.67
CA TYR A 33 -1.33 -0.46 16.08
C TYR A 33 -0.57 0.66 16.81
N TYR A 34 0.61 0.34 17.36
CA TYR A 34 1.47 1.28 18.07
C TYR A 34 2.63 1.79 17.21
N GLN A 35 2.74 1.32 15.97
CA GLN A 35 3.83 1.70 15.08
C GLN A 35 3.55 3.04 14.39
N PRO A 36 4.56 3.89 14.21
CA PRO A 36 4.44 5.08 13.39
C PRO A 36 4.07 4.71 11.94
N THR A 37 3.24 5.53 11.29
CA THR A 37 2.85 5.34 9.88
C THR A 37 4.06 5.21 8.95
N SER A 38 5.16 5.91 9.25
CA SER A 38 6.41 5.85 8.50
C SER A 38 7.14 4.51 8.61
N GLU A 39 6.96 3.76 9.70
CA GLU A 39 7.46 2.39 9.88
C GLU A 39 6.58 1.39 9.14
N ILE A 40 5.26 1.54 9.25
CA ILE A 40 4.29 0.72 8.49
C ILE A 40 4.56 0.88 6.99
N ALA A 41 4.75 2.10 6.51
CA ALA A 41 5.06 2.37 5.11
C ALA A 41 6.37 1.70 4.66
N ALA A 42 7.41 1.71 5.51
CA ALA A 42 8.68 1.04 5.21
C ALA A 42 8.53 -0.49 5.13
N PHE A 43 7.71 -1.07 6.00
CA PHE A 43 7.42 -2.50 5.96
C PHE A 43 6.67 -2.87 4.67
N LEU A 44 5.62 -2.12 4.33
CA LEU A 44 4.82 -2.36 3.13
C LEU A 44 5.65 -2.21 1.86
N GLU A 45 6.51 -1.19 1.78
CA GLU A 45 7.44 -1.02 0.65
C GLU A 45 8.29 -2.29 0.44
N LYS A 46 8.91 -2.81 1.51
CA LYS A 46 9.68 -4.05 1.45
C LYS A 46 8.85 -5.27 1.05
N GLN A 47 7.60 -5.36 1.51
CA GLN A 47 6.70 -6.46 1.13
C GLN A 47 6.28 -6.38 -0.34
N ILE A 48 6.02 -5.18 -0.85
CA ILE A 48 5.73 -4.94 -2.27
C ILE A 48 6.95 -5.28 -3.13
N GLU A 49 8.15 -4.95 -2.65
CA GLU A 49 9.41 -5.30 -3.31
C GLU A 49 9.70 -6.79 -3.28
N SER A 50 9.47 -7.49 -2.16
CA SER A 50 9.62 -8.95 -2.11
C SER A 50 8.61 -9.65 -3.02
N GLY A 51 7.43 -9.05 -3.19
CA GLY A 51 6.34 -9.60 -4.00
C GLY A 51 5.67 -10.81 -3.39
N GLU A 52 5.96 -11.10 -2.12
CA GLU A 52 5.38 -12.22 -1.41
C GLU A 52 3.89 -11.97 -1.18
N SER A 53 3.05 -12.95 -1.53
CA SER A 53 1.59 -12.89 -1.39
C SER A 53 0.87 -11.81 -2.21
N LEU A 54 1.53 -11.19 -3.20
CA LEU A 54 0.92 -10.23 -4.14
C LEU A 54 0.80 -10.82 -5.55
N LEU A 55 -0.35 -10.59 -6.20
CA LEU A 55 -0.50 -10.86 -7.63
C LEU A 55 0.41 -9.91 -8.44
N ALA A 56 0.91 -10.39 -9.58
CA ALA A 56 1.85 -9.64 -10.40
C ALA A 56 1.31 -8.25 -10.83
N GLU A 57 0.01 -8.16 -11.14
CA GLU A 57 -0.66 -6.91 -11.51
C GLU A 57 -0.75 -5.93 -10.34
N ASP A 58 -1.16 -6.41 -9.17
CA ASP A 58 -1.28 -5.58 -7.96
C ASP A 58 0.08 -5.09 -7.49
N ARG A 59 1.10 -5.95 -7.56
CA ARG A 59 2.49 -5.57 -7.30
C ARG A 59 2.97 -4.50 -8.29
N ALA A 60 2.71 -4.67 -9.58
CA ALA A 60 3.10 -3.69 -10.59
C ALA A 60 2.43 -2.32 -10.37
N LEU A 61 1.19 -2.32 -9.89
CA LEU A 61 0.46 -1.10 -9.57
C LEU A 61 1.03 -0.41 -8.30
N LEU A 62 1.31 -1.19 -7.25
CA LEU A 62 1.85 -0.68 -5.99
C LEU A 62 3.31 -0.22 -6.10
N ARG A 63 4.14 -0.87 -6.94
CA ARG A 63 5.54 -0.47 -7.18
C ARG A 63 5.72 0.92 -7.78
N ARG A 64 4.64 1.55 -8.26
CA ARG A 64 4.65 2.95 -8.74
C ARG A 64 4.65 3.96 -7.59
N LEU A 65 4.29 3.52 -6.38
CA LEU A 65 4.28 4.35 -5.18
C LEU A 65 5.67 4.37 -4.56
N SER A 66 6.15 5.54 -4.20
CA SER A 66 7.28 5.67 -3.29
C SER A 66 6.85 5.39 -1.85
N ARG A 67 7.80 5.09 -0.94
CA ARG A 67 7.53 5.05 0.50
C ARG A 67 6.73 6.25 1.01
N ARG A 68 7.05 7.45 0.52
CA ARG A 68 6.36 8.68 0.91
C ARG A 68 4.91 8.69 0.43
N ASP A 69 4.65 8.20 -0.78
CA ASP A 69 3.28 8.09 -1.30
C ASP A 69 2.47 7.09 -0.46
N ILE A 70 3.08 5.95 -0.10
CA ILE A 70 2.46 4.97 0.80
C ILE A 70 2.13 5.62 2.15
N GLU A 71 3.08 6.31 2.77
CA GLU A 71 2.88 6.99 4.07
C GLU A 71 1.76 8.04 4.01
N VAL A 72 1.70 8.84 2.95
CA VAL A 72 0.63 9.81 2.74
C VAL A 72 -0.72 9.12 2.58
N LEU A 73 -0.81 8.06 1.77
CA LEU A 73 -2.04 7.31 1.57
C LEU A 73 -2.52 6.62 2.85
N LEU A 74 -1.60 6.17 3.70
CA LEU A 74 -1.92 5.61 5.02
C LEU A 74 -2.37 6.69 6.03
N SER A 75 -1.80 7.89 5.97
CA SER A 75 -2.11 8.99 6.91
C SER A 75 -3.42 9.72 6.59
N LEU A 76 -3.92 9.59 5.35
CA LEU A 76 -5.16 10.21 4.89
C LEU A 76 -6.41 9.37 5.22
N HIS A 77 -6.27 8.30 6.02
CA HIS A 77 -7.32 7.32 6.31
C HIS A 77 -7.47 7.02 7.80
#